data_AF-A0A3M1GZ14-F1
#
_entry.id   AF-A0A3M1GZ14-F1
#
_cell.length_a   1.000
_cell.length_b   1.000
_cell.length_c   1.000
_cell.angle_alpha   90.00
_cell.angle_beta   90.00
_cell.angle_gamma   90.00
#
_symmetry.space_group_name_H-M   'P 1'
#
loop_
_entity.id
_entity.type
_entity.pdbx_description
1 polymer ?
#
loop_
_entity_poly.entity_id
_entity_poly.type
_entity_poly.pdbx_seq_one_letter_code
_entity_poly.pdbx_strand_id
1 'polypeptide(L)'
;MPNIPSDLQPIIDRLQSGQPTSQDIALLRRALAEGRLVIATGERAAAAGGSADGAVIVTGDNNIIVRLDARRRAHLERLLAAPTHNVPPLPDHYIPRQAFLSPLREALLGDGAPALGIVGVQGMGGIGKSVLAAALAHDLTVQAAFPDSVIWLSLGREPELTARQEDLYLLLTGERETFKDPAQGRLFLAPALQNKACLVILDDVWELAHAEAFPLWNAGARARFLLTTRNAEVLQVLQAQTFPLDVLTPDQALQLLADWSGQTVSVLPPTAHQVAEECGYLPLALAMVGAFVRQNPESWERALHRLQKANLDKLRRLFPGYEHPTLLAALEVSVAALPE
;
A
#
# COMPACT_ATOMS: atom_id res chain seq x y z
N MET A 1 -30.70 5.65 -26.47
CA MET A 1 -29.62 4.85 -25.87
C MET A 1 -28.34 5.70 -25.95
N PRO A 2 -27.48 5.73 -24.92
CA PRO A 2 -26.17 6.37 -25.06
C PRO A 2 -25.43 5.69 -26.20
N ASN A 3 -24.89 6.48 -27.13
CA ASN A 3 -24.26 5.95 -28.33
C ASN A 3 -22.86 5.47 -27.94
N ILE A 4 -22.69 4.15 -27.80
CA ILE A 4 -21.40 3.55 -27.45
C ILE A 4 -20.44 3.86 -28.60
N PRO A 5 -19.28 4.51 -28.34
CA PRO A 5 -18.24 4.69 -29.35
C PRO A 5 -17.96 3.38 -30.09
N SER A 6 -18.01 3.42 -31.42
CA SER A 6 -18.06 2.21 -32.27
C SER A 6 -16.80 1.35 -32.20
N ASP A 7 -15.72 1.91 -31.66
CA ASP A 7 -14.45 1.28 -31.32
C ASP A 7 -14.49 0.46 -30.01
N LEU A 8 -15.39 0.79 -29.07
CA LEU A 8 -15.49 0.14 -27.76
C LEU A 8 -16.57 -0.96 -27.70
N GLN A 9 -17.63 -0.90 -28.50
CA GLN A 9 -18.66 -1.95 -28.54
C GLN A 9 -18.07 -3.36 -28.80
N PRO A 10 -17.17 -3.57 -29.78
CA PRO A 10 -16.61 -4.90 -30.04
C PRO A 10 -15.77 -5.44 -28.87
N ILE A 11 -15.16 -4.55 -28.08
CA ILE A 11 -14.39 -4.89 -26.88
C ILE A 11 -15.35 -5.39 -25.79
N ILE A 12 -16.47 -4.68 -25.59
CA ILE A 12 -17.50 -5.03 -24.61
C ILE A 12 -18.15 -6.37 -24.96
N ASP A 13 -18.45 -6.62 -26.23
CA ASP A 13 -19.05 -7.89 -26.67
C ASP A 13 -18.09 -9.08 -26.44
N ARG A 14 -16.78 -8.89 -26.72
CA ARG A 14 -15.73 -9.88 -26.42
C ARG A 14 -15.51 -10.11 -24.93
N LEU A 15 -15.61 -9.06 -24.10
CA LEU A 15 -15.62 -9.19 -22.64
C LEU A 15 -16.84 -9.97 -22.13
N GLN A 16 -18.04 -9.67 -22.62
CA GLN A 16 -19.29 -10.31 -22.17
C GLN A 16 -19.37 -11.81 -22.56
N SER A 17 -18.77 -12.17 -23.70
CA SER A 17 -18.60 -13.55 -24.18
C SER A 17 -17.40 -14.28 -23.57
N GLY A 18 -16.55 -13.59 -22.80
CA GLY A 18 -15.38 -14.18 -22.14
C GLY A 18 -14.22 -14.53 -23.07
N GLN A 19 -14.11 -13.83 -24.22
CA GLN A 19 -13.04 -13.99 -25.20
C GLN A 19 -12.34 -12.66 -25.55
N PRO A 20 -11.84 -11.89 -24.56
CA PRO A 20 -11.06 -10.69 -24.84
C PRO A 20 -9.69 -11.04 -25.45
N THR A 21 -9.25 -10.24 -26.42
CA THR A 21 -7.93 -10.33 -27.03
C THR A 21 -6.87 -9.59 -26.18
N SER A 22 -5.58 -9.85 -26.44
CA SER A 22 -4.49 -9.10 -25.79
C SER A 22 -4.56 -7.58 -26.06
N GLN A 23 -5.08 -7.18 -27.22
CA GLN A 23 -5.28 -5.77 -27.57
C GLN A 23 -6.43 -5.15 -26.75
N ASP A 24 -7.52 -5.89 -26.54
CA ASP A 24 -8.62 -5.49 -25.65
C ASP A 24 -8.10 -5.27 -24.22
N ILE A 25 -7.34 -6.22 -23.68
CA ILE A 25 -6.78 -6.15 -22.32
C ILE A 25 -5.84 -4.94 -22.17
N ALA A 26 -4.98 -4.69 -23.17
CA ALA A 26 -4.08 -3.53 -23.17
C ALA A 26 -4.86 -2.19 -23.18
N LEU A 27 -5.92 -2.08 -23.98
CA LEU A 27 -6.79 -0.90 -24.02
C LEU A 27 -7.56 -0.69 -22.71
N LEU A 28 -8.07 -1.75 -22.09
CA LEU A 28 -8.79 -1.70 -20.82
C LEU A 28 -7.87 -1.34 -19.65
N ARG A 29 -6.67 -1.92 -19.60
CA ARG A 29 -5.63 -1.55 -18.60
C ARG A 29 -5.26 -0.08 -18.71
N ARG A 30 -5.02 0.40 -19.94
CA ARG A 30 -4.75 1.81 -20.21
C ARG A 30 -5.92 2.71 -19.80
N ALA A 31 -7.16 2.34 -20.12
CA ALA A 31 -8.34 3.10 -19.71
C ALA A 31 -8.51 3.14 -18.19
N LEU A 32 -8.21 2.05 -17.47
CA LEU A 32 -8.26 2.03 -16.01
C LEU A 32 -7.16 2.92 -15.40
N ALA A 33 -5.92 2.80 -15.86
CA ALA A 33 -4.79 3.61 -15.40
C ALA A 33 -4.99 5.12 -15.63
N GLU A 34 -5.57 5.51 -16.78
CA GLU A 34 -5.91 6.90 -17.11
C GLU A 34 -7.25 7.37 -16.48
N GLY A 35 -7.89 6.58 -15.61
CA GLY A 35 -9.16 6.92 -14.96
C GLY A 35 -10.40 6.97 -15.88
N ARG A 36 -10.25 6.59 -17.16
CA ARG A 36 -11.32 6.51 -18.16
C ARG A 36 -12.22 5.28 -18.02
N LEU A 37 -11.79 4.29 -17.23
CA LEU A 37 -12.57 3.12 -16.81
C LEU A 37 -12.60 3.08 -15.28
N VAL A 38 -13.78 2.87 -14.69
CA VAL A 38 -13.96 2.70 -13.25
C VAL A 38 -14.70 1.39 -13.01
N ILE A 39 -14.21 0.58 -12.07
CA ILE A 39 -14.87 -0.66 -11.62
C ILE A 39 -15.37 -0.42 -10.19
N ALA A 40 -16.69 -0.38 -10.02
CA ALA A 40 -17.35 -0.10 -8.75
C ALA A 40 -18.16 -1.32 -8.27
N THR A 41 -18.21 -1.57 -6.95
CA THR A 41 -18.87 -2.76 -6.38
C THR A 41 -19.61 -2.47 -5.07
N GLY A 42 -20.74 -3.17 -4.85
CA GLY A 42 -21.58 -3.07 -3.65
C GLY A 42 -22.86 -2.22 -3.83
N GLU A 43 -23.81 -2.34 -2.89
CA GLU A 43 -25.10 -1.65 -2.94
C GLU A 43 -25.01 -0.11 -2.80
N ARG A 44 -23.85 0.40 -2.39
CA ARG A 44 -23.57 1.83 -2.19
C ARG A 44 -22.33 2.30 -2.97
N ALA A 45 -21.99 1.61 -4.05
CA ALA A 45 -20.83 1.95 -4.87
C ALA A 45 -21.04 3.28 -5.60
N ALA A 46 -20.27 4.31 -5.23
CA ALA A 46 -20.25 5.58 -5.94
C ALA A 46 -19.01 5.66 -6.86
N ALA A 47 -19.23 5.99 -8.13
CA ALA A 47 -18.17 6.44 -9.04
C ALA A 47 -18.27 7.96 -9.18
N ALA A 48 -17.18 8.69 -8.96
CA ALA A 48 -17.21 10.15 -8.94
C ALA A 48 -17.09 10.73 -10.35
N GLY A 49 -18.19 11.28 -10.86
CA GLY A 49 -18.23 12.04 -12.12
C GLY A 49 -19.66 12.32 -12.57
N GLY A 50 -20.19 13.51 -12.22
CA GLY A 50 -21.52 14.01 -12.59
C GLY A 50 -22.67 13.67 -11.63
N SER A 51 -23.74 14.48 -11.69
CA SER A 51 -25.00 14.31 -10.92
C SER A 51 -25.68 12.98 -11.22
N ALA A 52 -26.67 12.49 -10.45
CA ALA A 52 -27.39 11.26 -10.85
C ALA A 52 -28.83 11.23 -10.39
N ASP A 53 -29.78 11.01 -11.31
CA ASP A 53 -31.19 10.87 -10.92
C ASP A 53 -32.01 9.93 -11.80
N GLY A 54 -32.84 9.12 -11.12
CA GLY A 54 -33.77 8.16 -11.68
C GLY A 54 -33.28 7.03 -12.60
N ALA A 55 -32.01 6.64 -12.79
CA ALA A 55 -30.70 6.97 -12.21
C ALA A 55 -29.64 7.04 -13.34
N VAL A 56 -28.37 7.36 -12.99
CA VAL A 56 -27.28 7.87 -13.87
C VAL A 56 -27.30 9.40 -13.96
N ILE A 57 -26.14 10.06 -13.76
CA ILE A 57 -25.20 10.76 -14.69
C ILE A 57 -23.80 10.62 -14.00
N VAL A 58 -22.60 10.75 -14.58
CA VAL A 58 -22.02 11.13 -15.89
C VAL A 58 -21.63 12.60 -16.10
N THR A 59 -20.35 12.92 -15.84
CA THR A 59 -19.63 14.02 -16.52
C THR A 59 -18.75 13.44 -17.63
N GLY A 60 -18.91 13.96 -18.85
CA GLY A 60 -18.19 13.54 -20.05
C GLY A 60 -19.13 12.93 -21.11
N ASP A 61 -18.90 13.26 -22.38
CA ASP A 61 -19.89 13.05 -23.46
C ASP A 61 -20.08 11.58 -23.91
N ASN A 62 -19.24 10.64 -23.44
CA ASN A 62 -19.11 9.29 -24.03
C ASN A 62 -19.06 8.12 -23.01
N ASN A 63 -19.66 8.26 -21.81
CA ASN A 63 -19.57 7.21 -20.79
C ASN A 63 -20.45 5.97 -21.09
N ILE A 64 -19.85 4.77 -20.98
CA ILE A 64 -20.51 3.47 -21.18
C ILE A 64 -20.64 2.74 -19.85
N ILE A 65 -21.84 2.26 -19.50
CA ILE A 65 -22.07 1.48 -18.28
C ILE A 65 -22.28 0.00 -18.63
N VAL A 66 -21.32 -0.85 -18.27
CA VAL A 66 -21.41 -2.30 -18.44
C VAL A 66 -21.68 -2.95 -17.08
N ARG A 67 -22.83 -3.61 -16.93
CA ARG A 67 -23.15 -4.40 -15.73
C ARG A 67 -22.57 -5.81 -15.88
N LEU A 68 -21.67 -6.19 -14.97
CA LEU A 68 -21.08 -7.52 -14.92
C LEU A 68 -21.59 -8.29 -13.70
N ASP A 69 -21.88 -9.59 -13.88
CA ASP A 69 -22.08 -10.50 -12.76
C ASP A 69 -20.77 -10.77 -12.01
N ALA A 70 -20.86 -11.32 -10.80
CA ALA A 70 -19.70 -11.54 -9.94
C ALA A 70 -18.60 -12.43 -10.56
N ARG A 71 -18.98 -13.39 -11.41
CA ARG A 71 -18.03 -14.30 -12.09
C ARG A 71 -17.31 -13.57 -13.21
N ARG A 72 -18.03 -12.82 -14.05
CA ARG A 72 -17.46 -11.98 -15.12
C ARG A 72 -16.58 -10.86 -14.57
N ARG A 73 -17.00 -10.22 -13.46
CA ARG A 73 -16.17 -9.24 -12.74
C ARG A 73 -14.85 -9.86 -12.27
N ALA A 74 -14.91 -10.97 -11.53
CA ALA A 74 -13.70 -11.63 -11.04
C ALA A 74 -12.79 -12.14 -12.18
N HIS A 75 -13.35 -12.44 -13.36
CA HIS A 75 -12.56 -12.74 -14.55
C HIS A 75 -11.87 -11.48 -15.11
N LEU A 76 -12.59 -10.37 -15.27
CA LEU A 76 -12.03 -9.09 -15.72
C LEU A 76 -10.92 -8.58 -14.78
N GLU A 77 -11.16 -8.62 -13.47
CA GLU A 77 -10.17 -8.20 -12.46
C GLU A 77 -8.86 -9.00 -12.60
N ARG A 78 -8.92 -10.32 -12.82
CA ARG A 78 -7.72 -11.15 -13.09
C ARG A 78 -7.02 -10.83 -14.40
N LEU A 79 -7.74 -10.38 -15.43
CA LEU A 79 -7.14 -9.98 -16.71
C LEU A 79 -6.45 -8.61 -16.63
N LEU A 80 -6.99 -7.71 -15.80
CA LEU A 80 -6.42 -6.38 -15.59
C LEU A 80 -5.26 -6.40 -14.60
N ALA A 81 -5.31 -7.25 -13.58
CA ALA A 81 -4.25 -7.45 -12.60
C ALA A 81 -2.89 -7.76 -13.26
N ALA A 82 -1.82 -7.29 -12.64
CA ALA A 82 -0.44 -7.57 -13.01
C ALA A 82 0.12 -8.72 -12.17
N PRO A 83 1.22 -9.37 -12.61
CA PRO A 83 1.99 -10.26 -11.74
C PRO A 83 2.47 -9.50 -10.50
N THR A 84 2.14 -9.99 -9.30
CA THR A 84 2.61 -9.46 -8.03
C THR A 84 3.62 -10.41 -7.40
N HIS A 85 4.75 -9.88 -6.94
CA HIS A 85 5.83 -10.68 -6.35
C HIS A 85 6.16 -10.19 -4.94
N ASN A 86 6.13 -11.12 -3.97
CA ASN A 86 6.42 -10.90 -2.55
C ASN A 86 5.57 -9.82 -1.84
N VAL A 87 4.51 -9.32 -2.48
CA VAL A 87 3.62 -8.31 -1.88
C VAL A 87 2.91 -8.90 -0.66
N PRO A 88 3.06 -8.32 0.55
CA PRO A 88 2.44 -8.86 1.75
C PRO A 88 0.91 -8.69 1.70
N PRO A 89 0.13 -9.56 2.39
CA PRO A 89 -1.28 -9.33 2.58
C PRO A 89 -1.52 -8.06 3.40
N LEU A 90 -2.70 -7.45 3.25
CA LEU A 90 -3.15 -6.41 4.17
C LEU A 90 -3.39 -7.02 5.56
N PRO A 91 -3.12 -6.27 6.65
CA PRO A 91 -3.35 -6.75 8.01
C PRO A 91 -4.85 -6.90 8.30
N ASP A 92 -5.16 -7.73 9.30
CA ASP A 92 -6.52 -7.82 9.85
C ASP A 92 -7.00 -6.43 10.31
N HIS A 93 -8.30 -6.18 10.12
CA HIS A 93 -8.95 -4.91 10.45
C HIS A 93 -8.31 -3.69 9.76
N TYR A 94 -7.79 -3.87 8.53
CA TYR A 94 -7.26 -2.79 7.71
C TYR A 94 -8.26 -1.65 7.49
N ILE A 95 -7.86 -0.42 7.85
CA ILE A 95 -8.62 0.81 7.61
C ILE A 95 -8.05 1.53 6.37
N PRO A 96 -8.83 1.71 5.28
CA PRO A 96 -8.40 2.46 4.10
C PRO A 96 -8.13 3.94 4.41
N ARG A 97 -6.89 4.39 4.16
CA ARG A 97 -6.46 5.77 4.41
C ARG A 97 -6.51 6.62 3.13
N GLN A 98 -7.72 6.83 2.59
CA GLN A 98 -7.92 7.40 1.25
C GLN A 98 -7.26 8.78 1.02
N ALA A 99 -7.19 9.63 2.05
CA ALA A 99 -6.48 10.91 1.98
C ALA A 99 -4.99 10.79 1.62
N PHE A 100 -4.36 9.64 1.91
CA PHE A 100 -2.98 9.34 1.53
C PHE A 100 -2.90 8.44 0.29
N LEU A 101 -3.80 7.46 0.15
CA LEU A 101 -3.83 6.55 -1.01
C LEU A 101 -4.05 7.28 -2.34
N SER A 102 -4.99 8.22 -2.41
CA SER A 102 -5.32 8.92 -3.65
C SER A 102 -4.13 9.71 -4.23
N PRO A 103 -3.49 10.64 -3.49
CA PRO A 103 -2.39 11.41 -4.05
C PRO A 103 -1.10 10.57 -4.23
N LEU A 104 -0.91 9.49 -3.47
CA LEU A 104 0.16 8.51 -3.75
C LEU A 104 -0.09 7.74 -5.05
N ARG A 105 -1.34 7.33 -5.31
CA ARG A 105 -1.72 6.69 -6.57
C ARG A 105 -1.48 7.65 -7.73
N GLU A 106 -1.93 8.90 -7.62
CA GLU A 106 -1.70 9.94 -8.63
C GLU A 106 -0.19 10.19 -8.90
N ALA A 107 0.64 10.22 -7.84
CA ALA A 107 2.10 10.34 -7.98
C ALA A 107 2.73 9.15 -8.73
N LEU A 108 2.29 7.92 -8.46
CA LEU A 108 2.78 6.72 -9.15
C LEU A 108 2.32 6.65 -10.62
N LEU A 109 1.07 7.08 -10.89
CA LEU A 109 0.43 6.99 -12.20
C LEU A 109 0.72 8.18 -13.13
N GLY A 110 1.13 9.33 -12.59
CA GLY A 110 1.29 10.56 -13.37
C GLY A 110 2.35 10.49 -14.46
N ASP A 111 2.08 11.13 -15.60
CA ASP A 111 3.00 11.32 -16.74
C ASP A 111 4.19 12.28 -16.44
N GLY A 112 4.50 12.49 -15.16
CA GLY A 112 5.56 13.37 -14.70
C GLY A 112 6.90 13.02 -15.35
N ALA A 113 7.65 14.07 -15.72
CA ALA A 113 8.90 13.99 -16.46
C ALA A 113 9.85 12.92 -15.89
N PRO A 114 10.69 12.25 -16.73
CA PRO A 114 11.47 11.07 -16.33
C PRO A 114 12.36 11.22 -15.08
N ALA A 115 12.63 12.44 -14.61
CA ALA A 115 13.49 12.75 -13.48
C ALA A 115 12.97 12.30 -12.11
N LEU A 116 11.66 12.10 -11.90
CA LEU A 116 11.07 11.92 -10.56
C LEU A 116 10.24 10.63 -10.39
N GLY A 117 10.65 9.52 -11.02
CA GLY A 117 10.00 8.21 -10.86
C GLY A 117 10.14 7.54 -9.49
N ILE A 118 10.45 8.32 -8.45
CA ILE A 118 10.77 7.89 -7.09
C ILE A 118 9.74 8.53 -6.14
N VAL A 119 8.84 7.72 -5.60
CA VAL A 119 7.83 8.12 -4.62
C VAL A 119 8.23 7.58 -3.25
N GLY A 120 8.15 8.38 -2.19
CA GLY A 120 8.57 7.98 -0.85
C GLY A 120 7.49 8.21 0.20
N VAL A 121 7.10 7.15 0.92
CA VAL A 121 6.25 7.25 2.12
C VAL A 121 7.15 7.37 3.34
N GLN A 122 7.05 8.49 4.05
CA GLN A 122 7.84 8.82 5.24
C GLN A 122 6.96 8.77 6.50
N GLY A 123 7.56 8.52 7.66
CA GLY A 123 6.87 8.58 8.95
C GLY A 123 7.45 7.61 9.98
N MET A 124 6.99 7.71 11.22
CA MET A 124 7.49 6.89 12.34
C MET A 124 7.22 5.37 12.19
N GLY A 125 7.81 4.57 13.08
CA GLY A 125 7.47 3.14 13.22
C GLY A 125 5.99 2.95 13.58
N GLY A 126 5.42 1.79 13.23
CA GLY A 126 4.03 1.42 13.56
C GLY A 126 2.90 2.24 12.93
N ILE A 127 3.22 3.32 12.19
CA ILE A 127 2.26 4.26 11.58
C ILE A 127 1.53 3.71 10.32
N GLY A 128 1.99 2.58 9.80
CA GLY A 128 1.36 1.90 8.65
C GLY A 128 1.93 2.20 7.26
N LYS A 129 3.18 2.67 7.12
CA LYS A 129 3.80 2.94 5.80
C LYS A 129 3.77 1.73 4.85
N SER A 130 4.25 0.58 5.32
CA SER A 130 4.26 -0.68 4.57
C SER A 130 2.84 -1.16 4.25
N VAL A 131 1.88 -0.93 5.17
CA VAL A 131 0.46 -1.23 4.93
C VAL A 131 -0.11 -0.34 3.80
N LEU A 132 0.28 0.92 3.74
CA LEU A 132 -0.12 1.86 2.69
C LEU A 132 0.49 1.49 1.33
N ALA A 133 1.77 1.10 1.30
CA ALA A 133 2.44 0.60 0.10
C ALA A 133 1.83 -0.74 -0.39
N ALA A 134 1.49 -1.65 0.53
CA ALA A 134 0.83 -2.90 0.19
C ALA A 134 -0.58 -2.66 -0.38
N ALA A 135 -1.32 -1.71 0.18
CA ALA A 135 -2.63 -1.32 -0.35
C ALA A 135 -2.56 -0.78 -1.78
N LEU A 136 -1.51 -0.02 -2.12
CA LEU A 136 -1.24 0.42 -3.49
C LEU A 136 -0.82 -0.76 -4.40
N ALA A 137 -0.02 -1.70 -3.90
CA ALA A 137 0.37 -2.89 -4.66
C ALA A 137 -0.81 -3.83 -4.98
N HIS A 138 -1.84 -3.87 -4.12
CA HIS A 138 -3.10 -4.59 -4.35
C HIS A 138 -4.14 -3.77 -5.14
N ASP A 139 -3.87 -2.51 -5.47
CA ASP A 139 -4.81 -1.66 -6.21
C ASP A 139 -4.81 -2.01 -7.71
N LEU A 140 -5.99 -2.33 -8.23
CA LEU A 140 -6.13 -2.76 -9.64
C LEU A 140 -5.74 -1.66 -10.65
N THR A 141 -5.87 -0.38 -10.28
CA THR A 141 -5.46 0.77 -11.09
C THR A 141 -3.94 0.83 -11.21
N VAL A 142 -3.26 0.63 -10.09
CA VAL A 142 -1.79 0.56 -10.02
C VAL A 142 -1.30 -0.65 -10.81
N GLN A 143 -1.86 -1.83 -10.57
CA GLN A 143 -1.52 -3.04 -11.32
C GLN A 143 -1.76 -2.89 -12.83
N ALA A 144 -2.85 -2.26 -13.26
CA ALA A 144 -3.12 -2.03 -14.68
C ALA A 144 -2.10 -1.08 -15.34
N ALA A 145 -1.54 -0.13 -14.59
CA ALA A 145 -0.50 0.79 -15.06
C ALA A 145 0.90 0.15 -15.15
N PHE A 146 1.16 -0.84 -14.29
CA PHE A 146 2.40 -1.63 -14.22
C PHE A 146 2.17 -3.10 -14.67
N PRO A 147 1.77 -3.34 -15.93
CA PRO A 147 1.34 -4.65 -16.42
C PRO A 147 2.43 -5.72 -16.48
N ASP A 148 3.72 -5.34 -16.43
CA ASP A 148 4.83 -6.29 -16.42
C ASP A 148 4.99 -6.93 -15.04
N SER A 149 5.06 -6.13 -13.98
CA SER A 149 5.01 -6.62 -12.59
C SER A 149 4.90 -5.52 -11.52
N VAL A 150 4.40 -5.90 -10.34
CA VAL A 150 4.58 -5.19 -9.08
C VAL A 150 5.45 -6.05 -8.16
N ILE A 151 6.63 -5.56 -7.79
CA ILE A 151 7.66 -6.33 -7.06
C ILE A 151 7.91 -5.69 -5.70
N TRP A 152 7.87 -6.50 -4.63
CA TRP A 152 8.17 -6.08 -3.27
C TRP A 152 9.54 -6.60 -2.81
N LEU A 153 10.39 -5.71 -2.30
CA LEU A 153 11.68 -6.03 -1.70
C LEU A 153 11.74 -5.45 -0.28
N SER A 154 11.77 -6.32 0.72
CA SER A 154 11.98 -5.91 2.11
C SER A 154 13.48 -5.78 2.39
N LEU A 155 13.91 -4.57 2.77
CA LEU A 155 15.32 -4.27 3.04
C LEU A 155 15.61 -4.32 4.56
N GLY A 156 14.97 -3.44 5.33
CA GLY A 156 15.24 -3.30 6.76
C GLY A 156 16.59 -2.63 7.04
N ARG A 157 17.10 -2.84 8.26
CA ARG A 157 18.27 -2.13 8.80
C ARG A 157 19.61 -2.64 8.25
N GLU A 158 19.74 -3.94 8.06
CA GLU A 158 20.97 -4.60 7.59
C GLU A 158 20.62 -5.50 6.39
N PRO A 159 20.32 -4.91 5.20
CA PRO A 159 19.90 -5.65 4.02
C PRO A 159 21.06 -6.34 3.31
N GLU A 160 20.85 -7.59 2.93
CA GLU A 160 21.67 -8.29 1.92
C GLU A 160 21.35 -7.73 0.52
N LEU A 161 21.87 -6.53 0.23
CA LEU A 161 21.53 -5.75 -0.98
C LEU A 161 21.80 -6.54 -2.28
N THR A 162 22.92 -7.25 -2.36
CA THR A 162 23.28 -8.10 -3.50
C THR A 162 22.19 -9.16 -3.76
N ALA A 163 21.78 -9.89 -2.72
CA ALA A 163 20.72 -10.90 -2.84
C ALA A 163 19.37 -10.29 -3.26
N ARG A 164 19.05 -9.08 -2.78
CA ARG A 164 17.83 -8.35 -3.19
C ARG A 164 17.87 -7.88 -4.64
N GLN A 165 19.05 -7.60 -5.18
CA GLN A 165 19.22 -7.31 -6.60
C GLN A 165 19.12 -8.58 -7.45
N GLU A 166 19.66 -9.71 -6.99
CA GLU A 166 19.55 -11.02 -7.65
C GLU A 166 18.08 -11.49 -7.70
N ASP A 167 17.36 -11.38 -6.57
CA ASP A 167 15.90 -11.57 -6.48
C ASP A 167 15.18 -10.72 -7.55
N LEU A 168 15.48 -9.42 -7.60
CA LEU A 168 14.86 -8.49 -8.55
C LEU A 168 15.20 -8.81 -10.00
N TYR A 169 16.46 -9.16 -10.30
CA TYR A 169 16.90 -9.51 -11.65
C TYR A 169 16.15 -10.76 -12.14
N LEU A 170 16.10 -11.81 -11.31
CA LEU A 170 15.34 -13.04 -11.60
C LEU A 170 13.86 -12.77 -11.86
N LEU A 171 13.23 -11.89 -11.08
CA LEU A 171 11.82 -11.52 -11.26
C LEU A 171 11.57 -10.68 -12.52
N LEU A 172 12.57 -9.93 -13.01
CA LEU A 172 12.46 -9.11 -14.22
C LEU A 172 12.77 -9.91 -15.50
N THR A 173 13.75 -10.81 -15.47
CA THR A 173 14.28 -11.50 -16.66
C THR A 173 13.86 -12.96 -16.76
N GLY A 174 13.55 -13.62 -15.63
CA GLY A 174 13.42 -15.07 -15.54
C GLY A 174 14.75 -15.82 -15.43
N GLU A 175 15.88 -15.11 -15.43
CA GLU A 175 17.23 -15.66 -15.41
C GLU A 175 17.90 -15.46 -14.04
N ARG A 176 18.67 -16.45 -13.58
CA ARG A 176 19.51 -16.29 -12.40
C ARG A 176 20.86 -15.72 -12.82
N GLU A 177 21.30 -14.70 -12.09
CA GLU A 177 22.64 -14.13 -12.16
C GLU A 177 23.17 -14.01 -10.73
N THR A 178 24.49 -14.00 -10.56
CA THR A 178 25.15 -13.78 -9.27
C THR A 178 26.03 -12.55 -9.34
N PHE A 179 25.76 -11.57 -8.48
CA PHE A 179 26.47 -10.31 -8.47
C PHE A 179 27.59 -10.34 -7.43
N LYS A 180 28.76 -9.83 -7.80
CA LYS A 180 29.92 -9.70 -6.90
C LYS A 180 29.65 -8.71 -5.76
N ASP A 181 28.95 -7.63 -6.07
CA ASP A 181 28.69 -6.50 -5.18
C ASP A 181 27.48 -5.68 -5.66
N PRO A 182 26.93 -4.79 -4.81
CA PRO A 182 25.77 -3.99 -5.18
C PRO A 182 25.96 -3.05 -6.38
N ALA A 183 27.20 -2.69 -6.72
CA ALA A 183 27.47 -1.85 -7.89
C ALA A 183 27.29 -2.65 -9.18
N GLN A 184 27.74 -3.91 -9.22
CA GLN A 184 27.47 -4.80 -10.36
C GLN A 184 25.96 -5.05 -10.53
N GLY A 185 25.24 -5.39 -9.47
CA GLY A 185 23.80 -5.66 -9.58
C GLY A 185 23.01 -4.44 -10.07
N ARG A 186 23.36 -3.23 -9.61
CA ARG A 186 22.77 -1.98 -10.13
C ARG A 186 22.97 -1.79 -11.63
N LEU A 187 24.15 -2.15 -12.16
CA LEU A 187 24.47 -2.04 -13.58
C LEU A 187 23.68 -3.04 -14.44
N PHE A 188 23.39 -4.24 -13.93
CA PHE A 188 22.58 -5.26 -14.61
C PHE A 188 21.07 -4.97 -14.53
N LEU A 189 20.61 -4.42 -13.40
CA LEU A 189 19.20 -4.07 -13.20
C LEU A 189 18.73 -2.90 -14.07
N ALA A 190 19.59 -1.92 -14.37
CA ALA A 190 19.24 -0.78 -15.19
C ALA A 190 18.68 -1.18 -16.59
N PRO A 191 19.40 -1.94 -17.43
CA PRO A 191 18.86 -2.39 -18.71
C PRO A 191 17.71 -3.39 -18.57
N ALA A 192 17.66 -4.19 -17.49
CA ALA A 192 16.55 -5.12 -17.24
C ALA A 192 15.20 -4.39 -17.02
N LEU A 193 15.23 -3.16 -16.50
CA LEU A 193 14.03 -2.33 -16.27
C LEU A 193 13.66 -1.45 -17.48
N GLN A 194 14.61 -1.04 -18.32
CA GLN A 194 14.44 0.03 -19.33
C GLN A 194 13.18 -0.04 -20.20
N ASN A 195 12.74 -1.24 -20.57
CA ASN A 195 11.60 -1.47 -21.47
C ASN A 195 10.36 -2.05 -20.76
N LYS A 196 10.32 -2.02 -19.41
CA LYS A 196 9.23 -2.59 -18.61
C LYS A 196 8.43 -1.52 -17.89
N ALA A 197 7.14 -1.77 -17.76
CA ALA A 197 6.24 -1.03 -16.89
C ALA A 197 6.08 -1.78 -15.57
N CYS A 198 7.05 -1.59 -14.67
CA CYS A 198 7.10 -2.23 -13.35
C CYS A 198 7.00 -1.20 -12.22
N LEU A 199 6.37 -1.61 -11.11
CA LEU A 199 6.50 -0.92 -9.83
C LEU A 199 7.41 -1.74 -8.90
N VAL A 200 8.53 -1.17 -8.49
CA VAL A 200 9.43 -1.79 -7.51
C VAL A 200 9.25 -1.09 -6.17
N ILE A 201 8.87 -1.85 -5.14
CA ILE A 201 8.63 -1.35 -3.79
C ILE A 201 9.81 -1.73 -2.91
N LEU A 202 10.52 -0.74 -2.37
CA LEU A 202 11.62 -0.90 -1.42
C LEU A 202 11.09 -0.59 -0.02
N ASP A 203 10.80 -1.63 0.76
CA ASP A 203 10.18 -1.48 2.09
C ASP A 203 11.23 -1.44 3.22
N ASP A 204 10.99 -0.54 4.18
CA ASP A 204 11.83 -0.23 5.33
C ASP A 204 13.28 0.10 4.92
N VAL A 205 13.43 1.18 4.14
CA VAL A 205 14.73 1.78 3.76
C VAL A 205 15.28 2.59 4.94
N TRP A 206 16.40 2.17 5.54
CA TRP A 206 17.02 2.88 6.67
C TRP A 206 18.04 3.93 6.22
N GLU A 207 18.89 3.59 5.25
CA GLU A 207 20.02 4.42 4.81
C GLU A 207 19.95 4.71 3.31
N LEU A 208 20.58 5.81 2.88
CA LEU A 208 20.62 6.21 1.47
C LEU A 208 21.25 5.12 0.58
N ALA A 209 22.31 4.47 1.07
CA ALA A 209 23.00 3.38 0.38
C ALA A 209 22.08 2.19 0.05
N HIS A 210 21.03 1.94 0.84
CA HIS A 210 20.07 0.87 0.57
C HIS A 210 19.25 1.16 -0.70
N ALA A 211 18.90 2.44 -0.91
CA ALA A 211 18.15 2.88 -2.07
C ALA A 211 19.06 3.06 -3.30
N GLU A 212 20.25 3.63 -3.12
CA GLU A 212 21.23 3.84 -4.20
C GLU A 212 21.82 2.54 -4.76
N ALA A 213 21.64 1.40 -4.09
CA ALA A 213 21.89 0.08 -4.68
C ALA A 213 20.97 -0.21 -5.89
N PHE A 214 19.84 0.46 -6.04
CA PHE A 214 18.90 0.24 -7.15
C PHE A 214 19.05 1.33 -8.23
N PRO A 215 18.73 1.03 -9.51
CA PRO A 215 18.91 1.97 -10.62
C PRO A 215 17.79 3.02 -10.70
N LEU A 216 17.50 3.70 -9.57
CA LEU A 216 16.29 4.54 -9.37
C LEU A 216 16.05 5.55 -10.50
N TRP A 217 17.09 6.23 -10.97
CA TRP A 217 17.03 7.23 -12.04
C TRP A 217 17.24 6.66 -13.47
N ASN A 218 17.65 5.39 -13.58
CA ASN A 218 18.07 4.76 -14.84
C ASN A 218 17.18 3.58 -15.27
N ALA A 219 16.06 3.35 -14.58
CA ALA A 219 15.16 2.22 -14.80
C ALA A 219 14.24 2.35 -16.04
N GLY A 220 14.32 3.47 -16.78
CA GLY A 220 13.47 3.72 -17.96
C GLY A 220 12.14 4.41 -17.61
N ALA A 221 11.47 4.93 -18.64
CA ALA A 221 10.38 5.90 -18.47
C ALA A 221 9.07 5.33 -17.85
N ARG A 222 8.93 4.00 -17.78
CA ARG A 222 7.72 3.33 -17.25
C ARG A 222 7.95 2.50 -15.99
N ALA A 223 9.20 2.36 -15.55
CA ALA A 223 9.50 1.79 -14.24
C ALA A 223 9.38 2.88 -13.16
N ARG A 224 8.78 2.55 -12.02
CA ARG A 224 8.65 3.45 -10.87
C ARG A 224 9.14 2.75 -9.59
N PHE A 225 9.67 3.54 -8.67
CA PHE A 225 10.05 3.09 -7.34
C PHE A 225 9.15 3.71 -6.27
N LEU A 226 8.66 2.88 -5.36
CA LEU A 226 7.98 3.29 -4.14
C LEU A 226 8.83 2.89 -2.94
N LEU A 227 9.26 3.85 -2.13
CA LEU A 227 10.06 3.60 -0.94
C LEU A 227 9.22 3.80 0.31
N THR A 228 9.44 2.98 1.35
CA THR A 228 8.99 3.33 2.70
C THR A 228 10.21 3.58 3.59
N THR A 229 10.20 4.67 4.36
CA THR A 229 11.32 5.00 5.26
C THR A 229 10.87 5.78 6.49
N ARG A 230 11.70 5.78 7.53
CA ARG A 230 11.58 6.70 8.67
C ARG A 230 12.40 7.97 8.42
N ASN A 231 13.50 7.85 7.67
CA ASN A 231 14.49 8.89 7.46
C ASN A 231 14.09 9.80 6.29
N ALA A 232 13.72 11.05 6.60
CA ALA A 232 13.35 12.05 5.60
C ALA A 232 14.54 12.49 4.73
N GLU A 233 15.78 12.42 5.25
CA GLU A 233 16.99 12.79 4.52
C GLU A 233 17.22 11.90 3.30
N VAL A 234 16.91 10.60 3.40
CA VAL A 234 16.96 9.66 2.27
C VAL A 234 16.10 10.16 1.12
N LEU A 235 14.84 10.53 1.38
CA LEU A 235 13.94 11.02 0.34
C LEU A 235 14.37 12.39 -0.20
N GLN A 236 14.89 13.26 0.66
CA GLN A 236 15.39 14.58 0.27
C GLN A 236 16.59 14.48 -0.68
N VAL A 237 17.58 13.62 -0.38
CA VAL A 237 18.76 13.41 -1.23
C VAL A 237 18.39 12.72 -2.53
N LEU A 238 17.45 11.76 -2.50
CA LEU A 238 16.90 11.13 -3.70
C LEU A 238 16.02 12.07 -4.55
N GLN A 239 15.70 13.27 -4.04
CA GLN A 239 14.71 14.20 -4.61
C GLN A 239 13.32 13.57 -4.82
N ALA A 240 12.99 12.56 -4.01
CA ALA A 240 11.76 11.78 -4.16
C ALA A 240 10.49 12.59 -3.85
N GLN A 241 9.40 12.31 -4.56
CA GLN A 241 8.10 12.87 -4.23
C GLN A 241 7.66 12.30 -2.87
N THR A 242 7.74 13.14 -1.84
CA THR A 242 7.66 12.71 -0.45
C THR A 242 6.25 12.86 0.12
N PHE A 243 5.76 11.79 0.72
CA PHE A 243 4.45 11.69 1.37
C PHE A 243 4.66 11.38 2.86
N PRO A 244 4.68 12.41 3.73
CA PRO A 244 4.68 12.20 5.17
C PRO A 244 3.33 11.61 5.58
N LEU A 245 3.36 10.40 6.11
CA LEU A 245 2.19 9.72 6.66
C LEU A 245 1.98 10.18 8.10
N ASP A 246 0.75 10.50 8.45
CA ASP A 246 0.35 10.91 9.80
C ASP A 246 -0.25 9.73 10.60
N VAL A 247 -0.59 9.93 11.87
CA VAL A 247 -1.32 8.96 12.71
C VAL A 247 -2.79 8.81 12.28
N LEU A 248 -3.55 7.90 12.90
CA LEU A 248 -4.99 7.80 12.63
C LEU A 248 -5.76 8.98 13.23
N THR A 249 -6.91 9.31 12.64
CA THR A 249 -7.86 10.21 13.33
C THR A 249 -8.43 9.53 14.58
N PRO A 250 -8.93 10.28 15.58
CA PRO A 250 -9.54 9.68 16.79
C PRO A 250 -10.63 8.65 16.46
N ASP A 251 -11.52 8.96 15.51
CA ASP A 251 -12.59 8.04 15.06
C ASP A 251 -12.03 6.76 14.45
N GLN A 252 -10.99 6.85 13.61
CA GLN A 252 -10.30 5.68 13.03
C GLN A 252 -9.57 4.86 14.09
N ALA A 253 -8.99 5.52 15.09
CA ALA A 253 -8.29 4.85 16.18
C ALA A 253 -9.26 4.08 17.10
N LEU A 254 -10.42 4.68 17.42
CA LEU A 254 -11.50 4.03 18.16
C LEU A 254 -12.11 2.87 17.37
N GLN A 255 -12.31 3.02 16.05
CA GLN A 255 -12.74 1.94 15.19
C GLN A 255 -11.75 0.77 15.21
N LEU A 256 -10.45 1.03 15.07
CA LEU A 256 -9.42 0.00 15.11
C LEU A 256 -9.36 -0.71 16.47
N LEU A 257 -9.52 0.03 17.58
CA LEU A 257 -9.61 -0.54 18.93
C LEU A 257 -10.86 -1.42 19.11
N ALA A 258 -12.03 -0.98 18.62
CA ALA A 258 -13.26 -1.78 18.64
C ALA A 258 -13.05 -3.09 17.87
N ASP A 259 -12.55 -2.99 16.65
CA ASP A 259 -12.30 -4.12 15.76
C ASP A 259 -11.35 -5.16 16.39
N TRP A 260 -10.18 -4.73 16.87
CA TRP A 260 -9.20 -5.61 17.51
C TRP A 260 -9.63 -6.15 18.88
N SER A 261 -10.45 -5.41 19.63
CA SER A 261 -11.04 -5.87 20.90
C SER A 261 -12.25 -6.79 20.73
N GLY A 262 -12.75 -6.96 19.49
CA GLY A 262 -13.95 -7.75 19.19
C GLY A 262 -15.27 -7.08 19.63
N GLN A 263 -15.27 -5.74 19.70
CA GLN A 263 -16.37 -4.91 20.18
C GLN A 263 -16.87 -3.98 19.06
N THR A 264 -17.91 -3.19 19.31
CA THR A 264 -18.32 -2.07 18.44
C THR A 264 -17.96 -0.75 19.09
N VAL A 265 -17.73 0.31 18.29
CA VAL A 265 -17.42 1.65 18.82
C VAL A 265 -18.48 2.14 19.82
N SER A 266 -19.75 1.78 19.60
CA SER A 266 -20.88 2.15 20.47
C SER A 266 -20.88 1.50 21.86
N VAL A 267 -20.07 0.46 22.11
CA VAL A 267 -19.97 -0.21 23.42
C VAL A 267 -18.60 -0.03 24.07
N LEU A 268 -17.67 0.70 23.44
CA LEU A 268 -16.39 1.05 24.04
C LEU A 268 -16.62 1.93 25.28
N PRO A 269 -15.94 1.66 26.42
CA PRO A 269 -16.03 2.53 27.58
C PRO A 269 -15.31 3.87 27.31
N PRO A 270 -15.59 4.94 28.10
CA PRO A 270 -14.87 6.20 28.01
C PRO A 270 -13.34 6.03 28.08
N THR A 271 -12.86 5.08 28.89
CA THR A 271 -11.46 4.68 29.04
C THR A 271 -10.77 4.32 27.72
N ALA A 272 -11.50 3.81 26.71
CA ALA A 272 -10.94 3.48 25.40
C ALA A 272 -10.42 4.71 24.63
N HIS A 273 -10.96 5.90 24.89
CA HIS A 273 -10.49 7.15 24.28
C HIS A 273 -9.11 7.54 24.84
N GLN A 274 -8.95 7.45 26.16
CA GLN A 274 -7.66 7.66 26.83
C GLN A 274 -6.63 6.62 26.40
N VAL A 275 -7.04 5.36 26.20
CA VAL A 275 -6.17 4.31 25.62
C VAL A 275 -5.73 4.67 24.19
N ALA A 276 -6.62 5.24 23.36
CA ALA A 276 -6.27 5.67 22.00
C ALA A 276 -5.27 6.84 22.00
N GLU A 277 -5.46 7.80 22.90
CA GLU A 277 -4.55 8.94 23.15
C GLU A 277 -3.16 8.46 23.61
N GLU A 278 -3.09 7.58 24.61
CA GLU A 278 -1.83 7.01 25.10
C GLU A 278 -1.16 6.09 24.07
N CYS A 279 -1.93 5.48 23.16
CA CYS A 279 -1.42 4.78 21.97
C CYS A 279 -0.97 5.74 20.85
N GLY A 280 -1.03 7.06 21.05
CA GLY A 280 -0.64 8.09 20.08
C GLY A 280 -1.34 7.95 18.73
N TYR A 281 -2.54 7.34 18.73
CA TYR A 281 -3.29 6.96 17.52
C TYR A 281 -2.51 6.13 16.48
N LEU A 282 -1.47 5.39 16.91
CA LEU A 282 -0.64 4.56 16.02
C LEU A 282 -1.34 3.22 15.72
N PRO A 283 -1.56 2.84 14.44
CA PRO A 283 -2.21 1.59 14.07
C PRO A 283 -1.67 0.35 14.79
N LEU A 284 -0.35 0.19 14.87
CA LEU A 284 0.27 -0.96 15.53
C LEU A 284 0.05 -0.97 17.05
N ALA A 285 0.14 0.19 17.72
CA ALA A 285 -0.11 0.29 19.16
C ALA A 285 -1.58 -0.05 19.49
N LEU A 286 -2.51 0.51 18.72
CA LEU A 286 -3.94 0.28 18.87
C LEU A 286 -4.31 -1.18 18.63
N ALA A 287 -3.79 -1.81 17.57
CA ALA A 287 -4.03 -3.22 17.29
C ALA A 287 -3.56 -4.13 18.43
N MET A 288 -2.36 -3.86 18.97
CA MET A 288 -1.77 -4.59 20.07
C MET A 288 -2.56 -4.47 21.39
N VAL A 289 -3.01 -3.25 21.73
CA VAL A 289 -3.81 -3.02 22.94
C VAL A 289 -5.24 -3.54 22.78
N GLY A 290 -5.84 -3.39 21.60
CA GLY A 290 -7.14 -3.99 21.27
C GLY A 290 -7.11 -5.52 21.41
N ALA A 291 -6.08 -6.17 20.85
CA ALA A 291 -5.89 -7.62 20.97
C ALA A 291 -5.68 -8.08 22.42
N PHE A 292 -5.01 -7.28 23.25
CA PHE A 292 -4.89 -7.52 24.70
C PHE A 292 -6.25 -7.44 25.41
N VAL A 293 -7.05 -6.40 25.12
CA VAL A 293 -8.38 -6.23 25.71
C VAL A 293 -9.35 -7.33 25.25
N ARG A 294 -9.25 -7.81 24.01
CA ARG A 294 -10.06 -8.94 23.52
C ARG A 294 -9.97 -10.19 24.40
N GLN A 295 -8.82 -10.42 25.02
CA GLN A 295 -8.60 -11.58 25.90
C GLN A 295 -9.19 -11.36 27.31
N ASN A 296 -9.44 -10.11 27.71
CA ASN A 296 -9.97 -9.75 29.03
C ASN A 296 -10.80 -8.45 28.92
N PRO A 297 -12.12 -8.49 28.64
CA PRO A 297 -12.90 -7.28 28.35
C PRO A 297 -12.93 -6.20 29.44
N GLU A 298 -12.77 -6.58 30.72
CA GLU A 298 -12.64 -5.64 31.86
C GLU A 298 -11.25 -4.97 31.96
N SER A 299 -10.38 -5.14 30.95
CA SER A 299 -8.98 -4.70 31.04
C SER A 299 -8.68 -3.35 30.39
N TRP A 300 -9.68 -2.52 30.05
CA TRP A 300 -9.44 -1.16 29.54
C TRP A 300 -8.66 -0.29 30.53
N GLU A 301 -9.08 -0.27 31.80
CA GLU A 301 -8.40 0.44 32.89
C GLU A 301 -7.00 -0.14 33.15
N ARG A 302 -6.86 -1.46 33.02
CA ARG A 302 -5.59 -2.18 33.17
C ARG A 302 -4.62 -1.87 32.02
N ALA A 303 -5.12 -1.76 30.80
CA ALA A 303 -4.37 -1.38 29.61
C ALA A 303 -3.90 0.08 29.74
N LEU A 304 -4.81 0.99 30.08
CA LEU A 304 -4.49 2.40 30.33
C LEU A 304 -3.41 2.56 31.40
N HIS A 305 -3.59 1.91 32.56
CA HIS A 305 -2.60 1.96 33.63
C HIS A 305 -1.23 1.40 33.19
N ARG A 306 -1.20 0.33 32.39
CA ARG A 306 0.05 -0.23 31.84
C ARG A 306 0.72 0.73 30.85
N LEU A 307 -0.03 1.40 29.97
CA LEU A 307 0.52 2.43 29.07
C LEU A 307 1.14 3.58 29.86
N GLN A 308 0.40 4.13 30.83
CA GLN A 308 0.81 5.26 31.67
C GLN A 308 1.96 4.95 32.66
N LYS A 309 2.17 3.68 32.99
CA LYS A 309 3.26 3.23 33.88
C LYS A 309 4.37 2.47 33.15
N ALA A 310 4.35 2.44 31.82
CA ALA A 310 5.33 1.72 31.03
C ALA A 310 6.76 2.16 31.36
N ASN A 311 7.65 1.21 31.64
CA ASN A 311 9.02 1.53 32.02
C ASN A 311 9.87 1.73 30.76
N LEU A 312 9.75 2.93 30.18
CA LEU A 312 10.41 3.30 28.92
C LEU A 312 11.93 3.09 28.94
N ASP A 313 12.60 3.26 30.09
CA ASP A 313 14.04 3.06 30.20
C ASP A 313 14.43 1.57 30.23
N LYS A 314 13.61 0.71 30.84
CA LYS A 314 13.73 -0.76 30.71
C LYS A 314 13.49 -1.18 29.25
N LEU A 315 12.45 -0.65 28.61
CA LEU A 315 12.08 -1.00 27.25
C LEU A 315 13.13 -0.55 26.22
N ARG A 316 13.70 0.66 26.36
CA ARG A 316 14.82 1.15 25.53
C ARG A 316 16.07 0.27 25.62
N ARG A 317 16.31 -0.39 26.76
CA ARG A 317 17.42 -1.36 26.92
C ARG A 317 17.12 -2.71 26.25
N LEU A 318 15.85 -3.13 26.23
CA LEU A 318 15.41 -4.35 25.55
C LEU A 318 15.29 -4.18 24.03
N PHE A 319 14.99 -2.97 23.56
CA PHE A 319 14.84 -2.60 22.16
C PHE A 319 15.77 -1.43 21.79
N PRO A 320 17.11 -1.61 21.81
CA PRO A 320 18.06 -0.54 21.53
C PRO A 320 17.92 -0.03 20.10
N GLY A 321 17.81 1.30 19.95
CA GLY A 321 17.54 1.96 18.67
C GLY A 321 16.07 2.05 18.27
N TYR A 322 15.13 1.68 19.14
CA TYR A 322 13.70 1.87 18.90
C TYR A 322 13.23 3.25 19.39
N GLU A 323 12.87 4.14 18.47
CA GLU A 323 12.73 5.58 18.74
C GLU A 323 11.36 6.03 19.30
N HIS A 324 10.39 5.13 19.44
CA HIS A 324 8.99 5.50 19.70
C HIS A 324 8.47 4.93 21.03
N PRO A 325 8.43 5.74 22.11
CA PRO A 325 7.97 5.34 23.44
C PRO A 325 6.58 4.67 23.45
N THR A 326 5.66 5.19 22.65
CA THR A 326 4.27 4.72 22.52
C THR A 326 4.17 3.25 22.12
N LEU A 327 4.99 2.81 21.15
CA LEU A 327 5.00 1.41 20.70
C LEU A 327 5.70 0.50 21.70
N LEU A 328 6.71 1.01 22.42
CA LEU A 328 7.34 0.29 23.52
C LEU A 328 6.34 0.08 24.67
N ALA A 329 5.53 1.08 25.00
CA ALA A 329 4.46 0.96 26.00
C ALA A 329 3.39 -0.07 25.56
N ALA A 330 2.95 -0.04 24.30
CA ALA A 330 2.02 -1.05 23.77
C ALA A 330 2.62 -2.47 23.76
N LEU A 331 3.93 -2.61 23.49
CA LEU A 331 4.66 -3.88 23.64
C LEU A 331 4.62 -4.38 25.08
N GLU A 332 4.81 -3.52 26.09
CA GLU A 332 4.69 -3.91 27.50
C GLU A 332 3.27 -4.37 27.87
N VAL A 333 2.22 -3.73 27.31
CA VAL A 333 0.83 -4.17 27.48
C VAL A 333 0.62 -5.61 26.97
N SER A 334 1.09 -5.90 25.74
CA SER A 334 0.85 -7.18 25.07
C SER A 334 1.78 -8.32 25.54
N VAL A 335 3.06 -8.05 25.77
CA VAL A 335 4.04 -9.09 26.17
C VAL A 335 3.74 -9.60 27.59
N ALA A 336 3.34 -8.71 28.52
CA ALA A 336 2.94 -9.08 29.88
C ALA A 336 1.51 -9.68 29.96
N ALA A 337 1.06 -10.33 28.88
CA ALA A 337 -0.19 -11.09 28.80
C ALA A 337 0.03 -12.53 28.31
N LEU A 338 1.25 -12.88 27.88
CA LEU A 338 1.65 -14.25 27.61
C LEU A 338 1.84 -14.99 28.94
N PRO A 339 1.44 -16.27 29.05
CA PRO A 339 1.84 -17.12 30.18
C PRO A 339 3.36 -17.34 30.18
N GLU A 340 3.94 -17.55 31.37
CA GLU A 340 5.36 -17.87 31.58
C GLU A 340 5.78 -19.23 30.98
#